data_AF-A0AAW6H0D4-F1
#
_entry.id   AF-A0AAW6H0D4-F1
#
_cell.length_a   1.000
_cell.length_b   1.000
_cell.length_c   1.000
_cell.angle_alpha   90.00
_cell.angle_beta   90.00
_cell.angle_gamma   90.00
#
_symmetry.space_group_name_H-M   'P 1'
#
loop_
_entity.id
_entity.type
_entity.pdbx_description
1 polymer ?
#
loop_
_entity_poly.entity_id
_entity_poly.type
_entity_poly.pdbx_seq_one_letter_code
_entity_poly.pdbx_strand_id
1 'polypeptide(L)'
;MKNNMSRRQFLKTGGLALAAMTFQPASVLSSSGTFSQRYVSLRPSASKRNFISKAVDAAIEEAKPKIKDEKLRWMFENCFPNTLDTTVRYRVKNGRPDTFVITGDIDAMWLRDSSAQVWPYLPLMKKDKDLQLMVAGLVNRQTECILIDPYANAFNDGPLGSYWETDHTQHMAKELHERKWEIDSLCYPIRLAYHYWQYTEDTSVFDENWHKAMLLVVKTFKEQQRKQGLGPYSFTRDCDRPTDSQINNGWGAPVKPVGLIVSSFRPSDDATQYGFL
;
A
#
# COMPACT_ATOMS: atom_id res chain seq x y z
N MET A 1 22.68 26.82 -10.17
CA MET A 1 23.29 27.46 -11.36
C MET A 1 23.59 26.37 -12.38
N LYS A 2 22.88 26.33 -13.52
CA LYS A 2 23.13 25.36 -14.59
C LYS A 2 24.34 25.84 -15.39
N ASN A 3 25.42 25.06 -15.37
CA ASN A 3 26.67 25.37 -16.05
C ASN A 3 26.55 24.96 -17.52
N ASN A 4 26.04 25.85 -18.39
CA ASN A 4 25.95 25.57 -19.83
C ASN A 4 27.31 25.87 -20.48
N MET A 5 28.00 24.82 -20.92
CA MET A 5 29.20 24.96 -21.75
C MET A 5 28.88 25.74 -23.03
N SER A 6 29.70 26.75 -23.33
CA SER A 6 29.55 27.51 -24.57
C SER A 6 29.98 26.68 -25.79
N ARG A 7 29.38 26.91 -26.96
CA ARG A 7 29.78 26.31 -28.26
C ARG A 7 31.29 26.46 -28.52
N ARG A 8 31.90 27.55 -28.06
CA ARG A 8 33.33 27.82 -28.23
C ARG A 8 34.20 26.93 -27.33
N GLN A 9 33.73 26.59 -26.13
CA GLN A 9 34.38 25.59 -25.28
C GLN A 9 34.24 24.19 -25.87
N PHE A 10 33.06 23.83 -26.38
CA PHE A 10 32.86 22.52 -27.03
C PHE A 10 33.83 22.30 -28.21
N LEU A 11 34.02 23.31 -29.07
CA LEU A 11 34.95 23.21 -30.20
C LEU A 11 36.41 23.13 -29.77
N LYS A 12 36.82 23.86 -28.72
CA LYS A 12 38.18 23.79 -28.18
C LYS A 12 38.47 22.43 -27.52
N THR A 13 37.54 21.93 -26.72
CA THR A 13 37.67 20.62 -26.05
C THR A 13 37.62 19.47 -27.06
N GLY A 14 36.75 19.58 -28.08
CA GLY A 14 36.66 18.59 -29.17
C GLY A 14 37.92 18.54 -30.03
N GLY A 15 38.51 19.69 -30.36
CA GLY A 15 39.78 19.75 -31.10
C GLY A 15 40.97 19.14 -30.35
N LEU A 16 41.05 19.37 -29.03
CA LEU A 16 42.07 18.77 -28.16
C LEU A 16 41.90 17.25 -28.02
N ALA A 17 40.66 16.76 -27.91
CA ALA A 17 40.37 15.33 -27.82
C ALA A 17 40.75 14.58 -29.10
N LEU A 18 40.52 15.19 -30.27
CA LEU A 18 40.89 14.61 -31.56
C LEU A 18 42.42 14.51 -31.72
N ALA A 19 43.16 15.54 -31.29
CA ALA A 19 44.62 15.52 -31.29
C ALA A 19 45.17 14.44 -30.35
N ALA A 20 44.62 14.29 -29.14
CA ALA A 20 45.04 13.26 -28.19
C ALA A 20 44.86 11.82 -28.73
N MET A 21 43.79 11.55 -29.49
CA MET A 21 43.55 10.25 -30.14
C MET A 21 44.58 9.91 -31.23
N THR A 22 45.21 10.90 -31.87
CA THR A 22 46.23 10.67 -32.91
C THR A 22 47.61 10.30 -32.36
N PHE A 23 47.93 10.72 -31.13
CA PHE A 23 49.24 10.48 -30.52
C PHE A 23 49.27 9.31 -29.54
N GLN A 24 48.14 8.96 -28.90
CA GLN A 24 48.05 7.83 -27.98
C GLN A 24 46.65 7.16 -28.03
N PRO A 25 46.34 6.35 -29.05
CA PRO A 25 45.03 5.71 -29.18
C PRO A 25 44.73 4.74 -28.02
N ALA A 26 45.74 4.08 -27.45
CA ALA A 26 45.57 3.10 -26.40
C ALA A 26 45.14 3.69 -25.03
N SER A 27 45.54 4.91 -24.70
CA SER A 27 45.21 5.55 -23.41
C SER A 27 43.82 6.21 -23.40
N VAL A 28 43.27 6.54 -24.57
CA VAL A 28 41.91 7.09 -24.71
C VAL A 28 40.85 5.98 -24.72
N LEU A 29 41.19 4.80 -25.24
CA LEU A 29 40.32 3.60 -25.18
C LEU A 29 40.35 2.90 -23.81
N SER A 30 41.39 3.10 -23.00
CA SER A 30 41.50 2.51 -21.66
C SER A 30 40.76 3.30 -20.57
N SER A 31 40.15 4.45 -20.88
CA SER A 31 39.34 5.21 -19.93
C SER A 31 37.85 4.88 -20.00
N SER A 32 37.50 3.65 -20.40
CA SER A 32 36.23 3.05 -19.97
C SER A 32 36.31 2.70 -18.49
N GLY A 33 36.58 3.70 -17.64
CA GLY A 33 36.24 3.61 -16.24
C GLY A 33 34.75 3.33 -16.21
N THR A 34 34.38 2.11 -15.86
CA THR A 34 33.05 1.82 -15.36
C THR A 34 32.78 2.88 -14.32
N PHE A 35 31.92 3.85 -14.63
CA PHE A 35 31.34 4.71 -13.62
C PHE A 35 30.64 3.75 -12.66
N SER A 36 31.34 3.36 -11.58
CA SER A 36 30.74 2.68 -10.45
C SER A 36 29.68 3.64 -9.95
N GLN A 37 28.43 3.46 -10.39
CA GLN A 37 27.32 4.22 -9.85
C GLN A 37 27.28 3.89 -8.36
N ARG A 38 27.70 4.85 -7.54
CA ARG A 38 27.67 4.68 -6.09
C ARG A 38 26.20 4.71 -5.66
N TYR A 39 25.65 3.53 -5.42
CA TYR A 39 24.29 3.35 -4.95
C TYR A 39 24.17 3.80 -3.49
N VAL A 40 23.76 5.05 -3.26
CA VAL A 40 23.50 5.62 -1.93
C VAL A 40 22.08 5.27 -1.50
N SER A 41 21.90 4.77 -0.26
CA SER A 41 20.58 4.43 0.29
C SER A 41 19.62 5.64 0.23
N LEU A 42 18.37 5.37 -0.18
CA LEU A 42 17.27 6.34 -0.20
C LEU A 42 16.32 6.16 1.00
N ARG A 43 16.62 5.22 1.89
CA ARG A 43 15.87 5.09 3.15
C ARG A 43 16.00 6.37 3.98
N PRO A 44 14.97 6.74 4.75
CA PRO A 44 15.12 7.74 5.80
C PRO A 44 16.28 7.38 6.74
N SER A 45 16.94 8.41 7.28
CA SER A 45 17.89 8.23 8.38
C SER A 45 17.23 7.48 9.53
N ALA A 46 17.97 6.68 10.29
CA ALA A 46 17.41 5.81 11.33
C ALA A 46 16.45 6.53 12.31
N SER A 47 16.77 7.77 12.72
CA SER A 47 15.94 8.59 13.62
C SER A 47 14.64 9.12 13.00
N LYS A 48 14.46 9.01 11.69
CA LYS A 48 13.28 9.47 10.94
C LYS A 48 12.44 8.30 10.41
N ARG A 49 12.78 7.06 10.75
CA ARG A 49 11.99 5.88 10.37
C ARG A 49 10.83 5.76 11.33
N ASN A 50 9.62 5.54 10.81
CA ASN A 50 8.43 5.49 11.66
C ASN A 50 8.38 4.23 12.55
N PHE A 51 8.93 3.11 12.06
CA PHE A 51 9.01 1.87 12.80
C PHE A 51 10.31 1.13 12.45
N ILE A 52 10.97 0.55 13.46
CA ILE A 52 12.21 -0.22 13.28
C ILE A 52 11.98 -1.64 13.77
N SER A 53 12.17 -2.61 12.88
CA SER A 53 12.17 -4.04 13.21
C SER A 53 13.59 -4.60 13.10
N LYS A 54 14.06 -5.21 14.20
CA LYS A 54 15.37 -5.87 14.24
C LYS A 54 15.42 -7.07 13.30
N ALA A 55 14.32 -7.83 13.19
CA ALA A 55 14.28 -8.97 12.28
C ALA A 55 14.26 -8.55 10.80
N VAL A 56 13.63 -7.42 10.46
CA VAL A 56 13.68 -6.89 9.09
C VAL A 56 15.07 -6.39 8.73
N ASP A 57 15.72 -5.62 9.59
CA ASP A 57 17.10 -5.17 9.34
C ASP A 57 18.07 -6.36 9.26
N ALA A 58 17.90 -7.39 10.09
CA ALA A 58 18.68 -8.63 10.00
C ALA A 58 18.43 -9.39 8.68
N ALA A 59 17.18 -9.47 8.22
CA ALA A 59 16.85 -10.10 6.94
C ALA A 59 17.46 -9.33 5.75
N ILE A 60 17.55 -7.99 5.85
CA ILE A 60 18.23 -7.17 4.85
C ILE A 60 19.72 -7.52 4.79
N GLU A 61 20.41 -7.53 5.93
CA GLU A 61 21.83 -7.86 5.99
C GLU A 61 22.12 -9.30 5.53
N GLU A 62 21.21 -10.25 5.80
CA GLU A 62 21.33 -11.62 5.30
C GLU A 62 21.16 -11.71 3.77
N ALA A 63 20.25 -10.93 3.20
CA ALA A 63 19.94 -10.96 1.77
C ALA A 63 21.00 -10.23 0.91
N LYS A 64 21.60 -9.15 1.43
CA LYS A 64 22.58 -8.33 0.72
C LYS A 64 23.68 -9.12 -0.01
N PRO A 65 24.45 -10.01 0.65
CA PRO A 65 25.50 -10.76 -0.04
C PRO A 65 24.97 -11.78 -1.06
N LYS A 66 23.68 -12.17 -0.98
CA LYS A 66 23.05 -13.13 -1.90
C LYS A 66 22.61 -12.48 -3.21
N ILE A 67 22.34 -11.18 -3.20
CA ILE A 67 21.95 -10.40 -4.39
C ILE A 67 23.21 -9.85 -5.05
N LYS A 68 23.72 -10.51 -6.09
CA LYS A 68 24.99 -10.14 -6.74
C LYS A 68 24.91 -8.81 -7.50
N ASP A 69 23.79 -8.54 -8.18
CA ASP A 69 23.56 -7.29 -8.90
C ASP A 69 23.43 -6.11 -7.91
N GLU A 70 24.33 -5.14 -8.02
CA GLU A 70 24.43 -4.03 -7.07
C GLU A 70 23.19 -3.12 -7.10
N LYS A 71 22.61 -2.91 -8.29
CA LYS A 71 21.42 -2.08 -8.44
C LYS A 71 20.21 -2.77 -7.81
N LEU A 72 20.04 -4.08 -8.04
CA LEU A 72 18.98 -4.87 -7.45
C LEU A 72 19.12 -4.94 -5.93
N ARG A 73 20.34 -5.10 -5.41
CA ARG A 73 20.62 -5.06 -3.97
C ARG A 73 20.22 -3.72 -3.37
N TRP A 74 20.62 -2.62 -4.01
CA TRP A 74 20.23 -1.27 -3.60
C TRP A 74 18.71 -1.06 -3.64
N MET A 75 18.03 -1.52 -4.69
CA MET A 75 16.56 -1.46 -4.77
C MET A 75 15.92 -2.25 -3.64
N PHE A 76 16.40 -3.47 -3.38
CA PHE A 76 15.90 -4.30 -2.27
C PHE A 76 16.06 -3.61 -0.92
N GLU A 77 17.24 -3.04 -0.64
CA GLU A 77 17.50 -2.29 0.61
C GLU A 77 16.57 -1.09 0.77
N ASN A 78 16.16 -0.43 -0.32
CA ASN A 78 15.25 0.71 -0.26
C ASN A 78 13.77 0.30 -0.19
N CYS A 79 13.38 -0.75 -0.92
CA CYS A 79 11.98 -1.14 -1.08
C CYS A 79 11.51 -2.06 0.06
N PHE A 80 12.32 -3.04 0.47
CA PHE A 80 11.88 -4.05 1.43
C PHE A 80 11.44 -3.47 2.78
N PRO A 81 12.11 -2.46 3.39
CA PRO A 81 11.66 -1.87 4.65
C PRO A 81 10.77 -0.62 4.47
N ASN A 82 10.42 -0.23 3.25
CA ASN A 82 9.84 1.09 2.97
C ASN A 82 8.54 1.36 3.76
N THR A 83 7.67 0.36 3.90
CA THR A 83 6.46 0.43 4.73
C THR A 83 6.79 0.80 6.17
N LEU A 84 7.74 0.09 6.80
CA LEU A 84 8.12 0.34 8.19
C LEU A 84 8.77 1.71 8.34
N ASP A 85 9.62 2.06 7.38
CA ASP A 85 10.37 3.31 7.41
C ASP A 85 9.45 4.53 7.26
N THR A 86 8.35 4.45 6.47
CA THR A 86 7.65 5.65 5.98
C THR A 86 6.14 5.68 6.18
N THR A 87 5.46 4.54 6.41
CA THR A 87 3.99 4.51 6.39
C THR A 87 3.32 4.05 7.68
N VAL A 88 4.05 3.31 8.52
CA VAL A 88 3.52 2.76 9.79
C VAL A 88 3.36 3.87 10.84
N ARG A 89 2.22 3.91 11.54
CA ARG A 89 1.98 4.74 12.73
C ARG A 89 1.55 3.82 13.87
N TYR A 90 2.52 3.26 14.58
CA TYR A 90 2.29 2.35 15.71
C TYR A 90 2.02 3.12 17.00
N ARG A 91 1.03 2.67 17.78
CA ARG A 91 0.74 3.17 19.13
C ARG A 91 0.03 2.11 19.97
N VAL A 92 -0.16 2.43 21.24
CA VAL A 92 -1.01 1.66 22.15
C VAL A 92 -2.27 2.48 22.43
N LYS A 93 -3.43 1.92 22.12
CA LYS A 93 -4.75 2.53 22.32
C LYS A 93 -5.55 1.64 23.27
N ASN A 94 -5.99 2.20 24.40
CA ASN A 94 -6.75 1.47 25.43
C ASN A 94 -6.06 0.17 25.90
N GLY A 95 -4.74 0.22 26.07
CA GLY A 95 -3.94 -0.95 26.48
C GLY A 95 -3.74 -2.02 25.40
N ARG A 96 -4.20 -1.79 24.17
CA ARG A 96 -4.04 -2.71 23.04
C ARG A 96 -3.16 -2.09 21.94
N PRO A 97 -2.40 -2.89 21.19
CA PRO A 97 -1.70 -2.41 20.00
C PRO A 97 -2.69 -1.85 18.98
N ASP A 98 -2.33 -0.74 18.35
CA ASP A 98 -3.10 -0.08 17.29
C ASP A 98 -2.11 0.47 16.26
N THR A 99 -2.28 0.08 15.00
CA THR A 99 -1.37 0.49 13.92
C THR A 99 -2.15 0.98 12.73
N PHE A 100 -1.91 2.23 12.38
CA PHE A 100 -2.43 2.83 11.16
C PHE A 100 -1.33 2.82 10.10
N VAL A 101 -1.63 2.36 8.89
CA VAL A 101 -0.63 2.24 7.81
C VAL A 101 -1.13 3.00 6.58
N ILE A 102 -0.46 4.08 6.23
CA ILE A 102 -0.83 4.88 5.05
C ILE A 102 -0.31 4.22 3.77
N THR A 103 -0.90 4.54 2.62
CA THR A 103 -0.46 3.97 1.33
C THR A 103 0.93 4.48 0.93
N GLY A 104 1.25 5.73 1.27
CA GLY A 104 2.51 6.39 0.95
C GLY A 104 2.31 7.88 0.76
N ASP A 105 2.12 8.30 -0.48
CA ASP A 105 1.85 9.70 -0.85
C ASP A 105 0.41 10.15 -0.57
N ILE A 106 -0.53 9.20 -0.42
CA ILE A 106 -1.89 9.46 0.04
C ILE A 106 -1.98 9.19 1.55
N ASP A 107 -2.34 10.20 2.33
CA ASP A 107 -2.39 10.13 3.80
C ASP A 107 -3.68 9.47 4.34
N ALA A 108 -3.96 8.26 3.87
CA ALA A 108 -5.09 7.44 4.31
C ALA A 108 -4.73 5.95 4.23
N MET A 109 -5.49 5.12 4.93
CA MET A 109 -5.28 3.67 5.01
C MET A 109 -6.33 2.93 4.19
N TRP A 110 -5.88 2.24 3.15
CA TRP A 110 -6.69 1.23 2.46
C TRP A 110 -6.60 -0.11 3.19
N LEU A 111 -7.73 -0.82 3.30
CA LEU A 111 -7.73 -2.16 3.89
C LEU A 111 -6.86 -3.14 3.08
N ARG A 112 -6.92 -3.05 1.75
CA ARG A 112 -6.07 -3.80 0.82
C ARG A 112 -4.58 -3.51 1.04
N ASP A 113 -4.20 -2.25 0.87
CA ASP A 113 -2.81 -1.81 0.82
C ASP A 113 -2.11 -2.09 2.14
N SER A 114 -2.73 -1.72 3.26
CA SER A 114 -2.15 -1.92 4.59
C SER A 114 -1.85 -3.40 4.89
N SER A 115 -2.75 -4.32 4.54
CA SER A 115 -2.48 -5.76 4.67
C SER A 115 -1.37 -6.24 3.73
N ALA A 116 -1.34 -5.76 2.49
CA ALA A 116 -0.34 -6.18 1.51
C ALA A 116 1.05 -5.65 1.84
N GLN A 117 1.15 -4.39 2.30
CA GLN A 117 2.39 -3.71 2.67
C GLN A 117 3.15 -4.43 3.79
N VAL A 118 2.44 -4.99 4.79
CA VAL A 118 3.09 -5.71 5.91
C VAL A 118 3.28 -7.21 5.66
N TRP A 119 2.65 -7.76 4.61
CA TRP A 119 2.62 -9.19 4.33
C TRP A 119 4.00 -9.87 4.29
N PRO A 120 5.05 -9.29 3.67
CA PRO A 120 6.36 -9.92 3.61
C PRO A 120 7.04 -10.08 4.98
N TYR A 121 6.59 -9.33 5.99
CA TYR A 121 7.20 -9.34 7.32
C TYR A 121 6.60 -10.41 8.25
N LEU A 122 5.45 -11.00 7.90
CA LEU A 122 4.77 -11.98 8.76
C LEU A 122 5.67 -13.15 9.22
N PRO A 123 6.50 -13.76 8.35
CA PRO A 123 7.39 -14.84 8.78
C PRO A 123 8.46 -14.40 9.79
N LEU A 124 8.73 -13.10 9.88
CA LEU A 124 9.77 -12.53 10.74
C LEU A 124 9.28 -12.25 12.17
N MET A 125 7.96 -12.20 12.40
CA MET A 125 7.35 -11.88 13.70
C MET A 125 7.78 -12.82 14.82
N LYS A 126 8.04 -14.11 14.52
CA LYS A 126 8.53 -15.08 15.51
C LYS A 126 9.87 -14.68 16.15
N LYS A 127 10.65 -13.84 15.47
CA LYS A 127 11.97 -13.36 15.90
C LYS A 127 11.94 -11.93 16.45
N ASP A 128 10.78 -11.26 16.41
CA ASP A 128 10.65 -9.84 16.72
C ASP A 128 9.25 -9.54 17.29
N LYS A 129 9.18 -9.41 18.61
CA LYS A 129 7.91 -9.19 19.32
C LYS A 129 7.31 -7.81 19.01
N ASP A 130 8.14 -6.79 18.78
CA ASP A 130 7.64 -5.45 18.44
C ASP A 130 6.97 -5.48 17.06
N LEU A 131 7.59 -6.17 16.09
CA LEU A 131 6.99 -6.41 14.77
C LEU A 131 5.67 -7.19 14.88
N GLN A 132 5.62 -8.23 15.73
CA GLN A 132 4.37 -8.97 16.00
C GLN A 132 3.28 -8.04 16.55
N LEU A 133 3.61 -7.18 17.52
CA LEU A 133 2.64 -6.26 18.12
C LEU A 133 2.18 -5.20 17.13
N MET A 134 3.04 -4.72 16.23
CA MET A 134 2.66 -3.81 15.15
C MET A 134 1.64 -4.47 14.21
N VAL A 135 1.88 -5.71 13.76
CA VAL A 135 0.92 -6.42 12.90
C VAL A 135 -0.39 -6.71 13.64
N ALA A 136 -0.32 -7.08 14.92
CA ALA A 136 -1.52 -7.24 15.76
C ALA A 136 -2.32 -5.93 15.84
N GLY A 137 -1.62 -4.80 15.96
CA GLY A 137 -2.22 -3.48 15.97
C GLY A 137 -2.89 -3.12 14.65
N LEU A 138 -2.35 -3.58 13.52
CA LEU A 138 -3.01 -3.40 12.22
C LEU A 138 -4.29 -4.23 12.11
N VAL A 139 -4.29 -5.49 12.59
CA VAL A 139 -5.52 -6.31 12.62
C VAL A 139 -6.60 -5.65 13.48
N ASN A 140 -6.23 -5.13 14.66
CA ASN A 140 -7.15 -4.38 15.51
C ASN A 140 -7.69 -3.13 14.80
N ARG A 141 -6.83 -2.34 14.15
CA ARG A 141 -7.25 -1.15 13.39
C ARG A 141 -8.18 -1.49 12.24
N GLN A 142 -7.86 -2.51 11.43
CA GLN A 142 -8.71 -2.94 10.32
C GLN A 142 -10.07 -3.45 10.82
N THR A 143 -10.12 -4.07 12.02
CA THR A 143 -11.38 -4.44 12.68
C THR A 143 -12.23 -3.20 12.99
N GLU A 144 -11.62 -2.15 13.57
CA GLU A 144 -12.31 -0.88 13.82
C GLU A 144 -12.84 -0.26 12.51
N CYS A 145 -12.05 -0.29 11.44
CA CYS A 145 -12.46 0.20 10.12
C CYS A 145 -13.69 -0.53 9.56
N ILE A 146 -13.72 -1.86 9.61
CA ILE A 146 -14.87 -2.66 9.15
C ILE A 146 -16.12 -2.37 10.00
N LEU A 147 -15.96 -2.12 11.30
CA LEU A 147 -17.05 -1.74 12.19
C LEU A 147 -17.59 -0.33 11.91
N ILE A 148 -16.75 0.58 11.43
CA ILE A 148 -17.16 1.92 10.98
C ILE A 148 -18.01 1.80 9.72
N ASP A 149 -17.47 1.18 8.66
CA ASP A 149 -18.24 0.92 7.44
C ASP A 149 -17.65 -0.24 6.62
N PRO A 150 -18.35 -1.40 6.49
CA PRO A 150 -17.86 -2.52 5.72
C PRO A 150 -17.93 -2.31 4.20
N TYR A 151 -18.49 -1.19 3.72
CA TYR A 151 -18.51 -0.83 2.30
C TYR A 151 -17.37 0.11 1.88
N ALA A 152 -16.59 0.63 2.83
CA ALA A 152 -15.51 1.57 2.54
C ALA A 152 -14.19 0.86 2.25
N ASN A 153 -13.45 1.37 1.26
CA ASN A 153 -12.09 0.91 0.92
C ASN A 153 -11.02 1.64 1.77
N ALA A 154 -11.23 2.92 2.09
CA ALA A 154 -10.21 3.79 2.65
C ALA A 154 -10.65 4.59 3.89
N PHE A 155 -9.76 4.68 4.87
CA PHE A 155 -10.03 5.25 6.19
C PHE A 155 -9.00 6.31 6.58
N ASN A 156 -9.44 7.26 7.39
CA ASN A 156 -8.63 8.29 8.03
C ASN A 156 -8.16 7.83 9.42
N ASP A 157 -7.09 8.44 9.93
CA ASP A 157 -6.66 8.21 11.31
C ASP A 157 -7.43 9.11 12.29
N GLY A 158 -8.72 8.81 12.46
CA GLY A 158 -9.68 9.61 13.21
C GLY A 158 -10.64 10.40 12.30
N PRO A 159 -11.56 11.20 12.88
CA PRO A 159 -12.63 11.88 12.15
C PRO A 159 -12.14 13.15 11.44
N LEU A 160 -11.21 13.01 10.50
CA LEU A 160 -10.59 14.14 9.78
C LEU A 160 -11.48 14.68 8.65
N GLY A 161 -12.41 13.87 8.16
CA GLY A 161 -13.15 14.15 6.94
C GLY A 161 -12.35 13.89 5.68
N SER A 162 -12.99 14.08 4.53
CA SER A 162 -12.37 13.84 3.22
C SER A 162 -12.85 14.85 2.20
N TYR A 163 -12.01 15.11 1.20
CA TYR A 163 -12.42 15.83 0.00
C TYR A 163 -13.41 15.01 -0.85
N TRP A 164 -13.54 13.70 -0.59
CA TRP A 164 -14.56 12.82 -1.17
C TRP A 164 -15.90 12.82 -0.41
N GLU A 165 -16.08 13.65 0.61
CA GLU A 165 -17.38 13.77 1.30
C GLU A 165 -18.52 14.24 0.37
N THR A 166 -18.19 14.80 -0.79
CA THR A 166 -19.15 15.20 -1.83
C THR A 166 -19.63 14.03 -2.70
N ASP A 167 -19.06 12.84 -2.55
CA ASP A 167 -19.53 11.64 -3.25
C ASP A 167 -21.00 11.36 -2.94
N HIS A 168 -21.75 11.04 -3.99
CA HIS A 168 -23.16 10.69 -3.87
C HIS A 168 -23.29 9.21 -3.51
N THR A 169 -23.12 8.93 -2.23
CA THR A 169 -23.25 7.59 -1.63
C THR A 169 -24.02 7.67 -0.31
N GLN A 170 -24.18 6.54 0.38
CA GLN A 170 -24.73 6.54 1.75
C GLN A 170 -23.81 7.35 2.68
N HIS A 171 -24.25 7.65 3.90
CA HIS A 171 -23.57 8.56 4.82
C HIS A 171 -22.03 8.36 4.87
N MET A 172 -21.29 9.37 4.41
CA MET A 172 -19.84 9.47 4.53
C MET A 172 -19.48 9.89 5.95
N ALA A 173 -19.09 8.94 6.80
CA ALA A 173 -18.56 9.24 8.13
C ALA A 173 -17.20 9.95 8.03
N LYS A 174 -16.85 10.77 9.03
CA LYS A 174 -15.61 11.58 9.02
C LYS A 174 -14.34 10.72 9.09
N GLU A 175 -14.47 9.50 9.58
CA GLU A 175 -13.43 8.49 9.62
C GLU A 175 -13.15 7.86 8.24
N LEU A 176 -14.00 8.09 7.24
CA LEU A 176 -13.81 7.56 5.89
C LEU A 176 -12.98 8.54 5.05
N HIS A 177 -11.96 8.01 4.39
CA HIS A 177 -11.28 8.73 3.33
C HIS A 177 -12.05 8.57 2.01
N GLU A 178 -12.44 7.34 1.68
CA GLU A 178 -13.18 7.01 0.46
C GLU A 178 -14.09 5.81 0.73
N ARG A 179 -15.22 5.72 0.02
CA ARG A 179 -16.26 4.72 0.22
C ARG A 179 -16.58 3.93 -1.04
N LYS A 180 -15.56 3.51 -1.78
CA LYS A 180 -15.72 2.62 -2.94
C LYS A 180 -15.84 1.17 -2.46
N TRP A 181 -16.95 0.52 -2.80
CA TRP A 181 -17.20 -0.86 -2.41
C TRP A 181 -16.37 -1.83 -3.26
N GLU A 182 -15.44 -2.50 -2.59
CA GLU A 182 -14.49 -3.45 -3.17
C GLU A 182 -14.52 -4.73 -2.33
N ILE A 183 -14.84 -5.86 -2.94
CA ILE A 183 -14.90 -7.15 -2.23
C ILE A 183 -13.57 -7.43 -1.52
N ASP A 184 -12.44 -7.14 -2.17
CA ASP A 184 -11.12 -7.44 -1.63
C ASP A 184 -10.77 -6.63 -0.38
N SER A 185 -11.35 -5.44 -0.20
CA SER A 185 -11.17 -4.64 1.02
C SER A 185 -11.58 -5.41 2.28
N LEU A 186 -12.55 -6.32 2.19
CA LEU A 186 -12.91 -7.20 3.32
C LEU A 186 -12.10 -8.51 3.35
N CYS A 187 -11.54 -8.95 2.22
CA CYS A 187 -10.72 -10.15 2.15
C CYS A 187 -9.31 -9.96 2.73
N TYR A 188 -8.68 -8.81 2.48
CA TYR A 188 -7.31 -8.54 2.90
C TYR A 188 -7.11 -8.57 4.43
N PRO A 189 -7.99 -7.95 5.24
CA PRO A 189 -7.93 -8.07 6.70
C PRO A 189 -8.07 -9.50 7.21
N ILE A 190 -8.97 -10.29 6.62
CA ILE A 190 -9.17 -11.71 6.97
C ILE A 190 -7.91 -12.51 6.65
N ARG A 191 -7.34 -12.31 5.45
CA ARG A 191 -6.09 -12.93 5.03
C ARG A 191 -4.95 -12.57 5.98
N LEU A 192 -4.81 -11.30 6.36
CA LEU A 192 -3.79 -10.85 7.29
C LEU A 192 -3.95 -11.51 8.66
N ALA A 193 -5.15 -11.46 9.23
CA ALA A 193 -5.42 -11.97 10.58
C ALA A 193 -5.25 -13.49 10.66
N TYR A 194 -5.70 -14.24 9.64
CA TYR A 194 -5.48 -15.68 9.57
C TYR A 194 -3.99 -16.05 9.56
N HIS A 195 -3.19 -15.37 8.72
CA HIS A 195 -1.76 -15.65 8.67
C HIS A 195 -1.01 -15.13 9.89
N TYR A 196 -1.43 -14.01 10.47
CA TYR A 196 -0.93 -13.56 11.77
C TYR A 196 -1.06 -14.67 12.82
N TRP A 197 -2.26 -15.25 12.95
CA TRP A 197 -2.51 -16.37 13.85
C TRP A 197 -1.68 -17.60 13.50
N GLN A 198 -1.61 -18.01 12.22
CA GLN A 198 -0.80 -19.15 11.81
C GLN A 198 0.71 -19.00 12.16
N TYR A 199 1.25 -17.78 12.08
CA TYR A 199 2.65 -17.53 12.43
C TYR A 199 2.91 -17.33 13.92
N THR A 200 1.91 -16.98 14.72
CA THR A 200 2.13 -16.52 16.10
C THR A 200 1.40 -17.34 17.15
N GLU A 201 0.37 -18.08 16.74
CA GLU A 201 -0.62 -18.75 17.58
C GLU A 201 -1.36 -17.78 18.53
N ASP A 202 -1.19 -16.46 18.33
CA ASP A 202 -1.80 -15.41 19.13
C ASP A 202 -3.23 -15.17 18.65
N THR A 203 -4.19 -15.43 19.54
CA THR A 203 -5.62 -15.23 19.29
C THR A 203 -6.16 -13.95 19.92
N SER A 204 -5.31 -13.12 20.55
CA SER A 204 -5.74 -11.91 21.27
C SER A 204 -6.36 -10.83 20.37
N VAL A 205 -6.14 -10.92 19.06
CA VAL A 205 -6.76 -10.08 18.02
C VAL A 205 -8.20 -10.50 17.69
N PHE A 206 -8.62 -11.71 18.07
CA PHE A 206 -9.95 -12.26 17.78
C PHE A 206 -10.93 -12.05 18.95
N ASP A 207 -11.12 -10.79 19.33
CA ASP A 207 -12.05 -10.42 20.40
C ASP A 207 -13.51 -10.29 19.90
N GLU A 208 -14.39 -9.77 20.77
CA GLU A 208 -15.80 -9.54 20.41
C GLU A 208 -15.97 -8.56 19.24
N ASN A 209 -15.08 -7.58 19.09
CA ASN A 209 -15.15 -6.61 18.00
C ASN A 209 -14.76 -7.28 16.68
N TRP A 210 -13.75 -8.16 16.69
CA TRP A 210 -13.46 -9.00 15.53
C TRP A 210 -14.68 -9.83 15.12
N HIS A 211 -15.34 -10.49 16.08
CA HIS A 211 -16.52 -11.28 15.79
C HIS A 211 -17.65 -10.44 15.16
N LYS A 212 -17.92 -9.25 15.71
CA LYS A 212 -18.91 -8.30 15.16
C LYS A 212 -18.53 -7.84 13.75
N ALA A 213 -17.26 -7.55 13.49
CA ALA A 213 -16.77 -7.17 12.17
C ALA A 213 -16.97 -8.30 11.16
N MET A 214 -16.67 -9.55 11.51
CA MET A 214 -16.87 -10.69 10.61
C MET A 214 -18.35 -10.96 10.32
N LEU A 215 -19.25 -10.73 11.28
CA LEU A 215 -20.69 -10.76 11.02
C LEU A 215 -21.12 -9.69 10.01
N LEU A 216 -20.56 -8.48 10.10
CA LEU A 216 -20.77 -7.43 9.10
C LEU A 216 -20.24 -7.83 7.73
N VAL A 217 -19.05 -8.43 7.64
CA VAL A 217 -18.51 -8.93 6.36
C VAL A 217 -19.48 -9.91 5.70
N VAL A 218 -19.96 -10.91 6.44
CA VAL A 218 -20.93 -11.90 5.92
C VAL A 218 -22.24 -11.23 5.51
N LYS A 219 -22.71 -10.25 6.28
CA LYS A 219 -23.92 -9.47 5.95
C LYS A 219 -23.72 -8.71 4.63
N THR A 220 -22.64 -7.94 4.50
CA THR A 220 -22.30 -7.16 3.31
C THR A 220 -22.18 -8.05 2.07
N PHE A 221 -21.48 -9.18 2.17
CA PHE A 221 -21.39 -10.15 1.08
C PHE A 221 -22.76 -10.68 0.64
N LYS A 222 -23.64 -11.03 1.59
CA LYS A 222 -25.00 -11.49 1.27
C LYS A 222 -25.87 -10.40 0.65
N GLU A 223 -25.79 -9.17 1.13
CA GLU A 223 -26.47 -8.01 0.54
C GLU A 223 -26.05 -7.83 -0.91
N GLN A 224 -24.74 -7.94 -1.20
CA GLN A 224 -24.19 -7.79 -2.54
C GLN A 224 -24.36 -9.02 -3.44
N GLN A 225 -24.96 -10.12 -2.96
CA GLN A 225 -25.52 -11.14 -3.87
C GLN A 225 -26.76 -10.61 -4.61
N ARG A 226 -27.36 -9.51 -4.15
CA ARG A 226 -28.50 -8.80 -4.78
C ARG A 226 -29.72 -9.70 -5.07
N LYS A 227 -29.90 -10.77 -4.27
CA LYS A 227 -31.00 -11.74 -4.46
C LYS A 227 -32.39 -11.17 -4.16
N GLN A 228 -32.47 -10.16 -3.30
CA GLN A 228 -33.73 -9.54 -2.85
C GLN A 228 -33.90 -8.11 -3.37
N GLY A 229 -33.05 -7.66 -4.30
CA GLY A 229 -33.04 -6.29 -4.81
C GLY A 229 -31.61 -5.75 -4.97
N LEU A 230 -31.49 -4.45 -5.30
CA LEU A 230 -30.20 -3.81 -5.56
C LEU A 230 -29.27 -3.73 -4.34
N GLY A 231 -29.81 -3.90 -3.13
CA GLY A 231 -29.06 -3.80 -1.88
C GLY A 231 -28.92 -2.35 -1.40
N PRO A 232 -28.15 -2.13 -0.32
CA PRO A 232 -28.10 -0.84 0.35
C PRO A 232 -26.98 0.09 -0.16
N TYR A 233 -26.14 -0.36 -1.10
CA TYR A 233 -24.97 0.40 -1.57
C TYR A 233 -25.18 0.93 -2.98
N SER A 234 -25.00 2.24 -3.13
CA SER A 234 -24.93 2.95 -4.41
C SER A 234 -23.87 4.03 -4.33
N PHE A 235 -23.26 4.35 -5.46
CA PHE A 235 -22.18 5.34 -5.49
C PHE A 235 -22.12 6.06 -6.83
N THR A 236 -22.23 7.39 -6.83
CA THR A 236 -21.79 8.20 -7.97
C THR A 236 -20.86 9.30 -7.50
N ARG A 237 -19.95 9.69 -8.38
CA ARG A 237 -19.03 10.82 -8.20
C ARG A 237 -19.14 11.75 -9.40
N ASP A 238 -19.07 13.06 -9.14
CA ASP A 238 -18.85 14.06 -10.19
C ASP A 238 -17.36 14.08 -10.53
N CYS A 239 -17.00 13.54 -11.69
CA CYS A 239 -15.61 13.33 -12.09
C CYS A 239 -15.44 13.24 -13.60
N ASP A 240 -14.28 13.73 -14.08
CA ASP A 240 -13.89 13.63 -15.49
C ASP A 240 -13.48 12.21 -15.91
N ARG A 241 -13.12 11.36 -14.94
CA ARG A 241 -12.73 9.96 -15.17
C ARG A 241 -13.96 9.06 -15.00
N PRO A 242 -14.51 8.47 -16.08
CA PRO A 242 -15.75 7.69 -15.98
C PRO A 242 -15.65 6.47 -15.06
N THR A 243 -14.44 5.91 -14.88
CA THR A 243 -14.21 4.74 -14.02
C THR A 243 -14.19 5.06 -12.53
N ASP A 244 -14.24 6.34 -12.13
CA ASP A 244 -14.36 6.74 -10.72
C ASP A 244 -15.81 6.76 -10.22
N SER A 245 -16.80 6.50 -11.07
CA SER A 245 -18.23 6.56 -10.75
C SER A 245 -18.97 5.33 -11.27
N GLN A 246 -20.07 4.93 -10.61
CA GLN A 246 -20.91 3.84 -11.13
C GLN A 246 -21.95 4.37 -12.13
N ILE A 247 -22.18 3.58 -13.18
CA ILE A 247 -23.29 3.80 -14.13
C ILE A 247 -24.65 3.49 -13.49
N ASN A 248 -25.74 3.78 -14.22
CA ASN A 248 -27.13 3.48 -13.81
C ASN A 248 -27.49 4.08 -12.44
N ASN A 249 -27.31 5.40 -12.27
CA ASN A 249 -27.62 6.13 -11.04
C ASN A 249 -26.95 5.52 -9.79
N GLY A 250 -25.70 5.07 -9.93
CA GLY A 250 -24.92 4.57 -8.81
C GLY A 250 -25.00 3.06 -8.56
N TRP A 251 -25.79 2.33 -9.33
CA TRP A 251 -26.06 0.90 -9.10
C TRP A 251 -25.17 -0.05 -9.89
N GLY A 252 -24.42 0.47 -10.88
CA GLY A 252 -23.56 -0.31 -11.75
C GLY A 252 -24.32 -1.06 -12.84
N ALA A 253 -23.62 -1.91 -13.59
CA ALA A 253 -24.24 -2.76 -14.60
C ALA A 253 -25.21 -3.77 -13.96
N PRO A 254 -26.39 -4.05 -14.56
CA PRO A 254 -27.34 -5.03 -14.03
C PRO A 254 -26.71 -6.42 -13.90
N VAL A 255 -27.08 -7.15 -12.85
CA VAL A 255 -26.61 -8.52 -12.60
C VAL A 255 -27.77 -9.49 -12.49
N LYS A 256 -27.55 -10.74 -12.93
CA LYS A 256 -28.44 -11.86 -12.60
C LYS A 256 -27.94 -12.46 -11.27
N PRO A 257 -28.75 -12.49 -10.19
CA PRO A 257 -28.27 -12.89 -8.86
C PRO A 257 -28.11 -14.42 -8.73
N VAL A 258 -27.03 -14.94 -9.30
CA VAL A 258 -26.74 -16.40 -9.40
C VAL A 258 -25.98 -16.97 -8.20
N GLY A 259 -25.68 -16.14 -7.20
CA GLY A 259 -24.95 -16.54 -5.99
C GLY A 259 -23.55 -15.93 -5.84
N LEU A 260 -23.01 -15.33 -6.91
CA LEU A 260 -21.83 -14.48 -6.84
C LEU A 260 -22.12 -13.17 -6.09
N ILE A 261 -21.07 -12.54 -5.59
CA ILE A 261 -21.11 -11.28 -4.84
C ILE A 261 -20.72 -10.16 -5.80
N VAL A 262 -21.48 -9.07 -5.81
CA VAL A 262 -21.14 -7.88 -6.59
C VAL A 262 -19.96 -7.15 -5.95
N SER A 263 -18.98 -6.74 -6.76
CA SER A 263 -18.00 -5.70 -6.43
C SER A 263 -18.32 -4.46 -7.27
N SER A 264 -18.53 -3.31 -6.65
CA SER A 264 -18.78 -2.08 -7.39
C SER A 264 -17.48 -1.58 -8.04
N PHE A 265 -16.38 -1.66 -7.30
CA PHE A 265 -15.05 -1.27 -7.76
C PHE A 265 -14.10 -2.45 -7.70
N ARG A 266 -13.00 -2.34 -8.45
CA ARG A 266 -11.89 -3.30 -8.52
C ARG A 266 -10.82 -2.92 -7.48
N PRO A 267 -9.82 -3.79 -7.23
CA PRO A 267 -8.63 -3.41 -6.47
C PRO A 267 -7.82 -2.24 -7.05
N SER A 268 -8.13 -1.80 -8.28
CA SER A 268 -7.55 -0.59 -8.89
C SER A 268 -8.33 0.69 -8.55
N ASP A 269 -9.34 0.59 -7.68
CA ASP A 269 -10.34 1.61 -7.37
C ASP A 269 -11.20 2.05 -8.59
N ASP A 270 -11.11 1.34 -9.73
CA ASP A 270 -11.95 1.56 -10.91
C ASP A 270 -13.26 0.78 -10.83
N ALA A 271 -14.36 1.39 -11.29
CA ALA A 271 -15.66 0.75 -11.41
C ALA A 271 -15.58 -0.54 -12.24
N THR A 272 -16.25 -1.59 -11.78
CA THR A 272 -16.36 -2.84 -12.53
C THR A 272 -17.25 -2.64 -13.76
N GLN A 273 -16.85 -3.22 -14.89
CA GLN A 273 -17.68 -3.25 -16.09
C GLN A 273 -18.89 -4.19 -15.92
N TYR A 274 -18.67 -5.33 -15.26
CA TYR A 274 -19.70 -6.27 -14.84
C TYR A 274 -19.55 -6.52 -13.34
N GLY A 275 -20.66 -6.57 -12.62
CA GLY A 275 -20.63 -6.55 -11.15
C GLY A 275 -19.96 -7.77 -10.50
N PHE A 276 -19.85 -8.91 -11.18
CA PHE A 276 -19.14 -10.08 -10.66
C PHE A 276 -17.69 -10.08 -11.13
N LEU A 277 -16.80 -9.64 -10.24
CA LEU A 277 -15.34 -9.57 -10.43
C LEU A 277 -14.66 -10.92 -10.13
#